data_AF-A0A352RWN8-F1
#
_entry.id   AF-A0A352RWN8-F1
#
_cell.length_a   1.000
_cell.length_b   1.000
_cell.length_c   1.000
_cell.angle_alpha   90.00
_cell.angle_beta   90.00
_cell.angle_gamma   90.00
#
_symmetry.space_group_name_H-M   'P 1'
#
loop_
_entity.id
_entity.type
_entity.pdbx_description
1 polymer ?
#
loop_
_entity_poly.entity_id
_entity_poly.type
_entity_poly.pdbx_seq_one_letter_code
_entity_poly.pdbx_strand_id
1 'polypeptide(L)'
;VLSATAIDDNQIATSTTYSSNKIVSLLDALKADILGGADAAYDTLVEIQQLLQNGSTGLDALLAAVNLRVRFDAAQTLTVAEQLQARTNIGAVAAVDVGNTDTDFVVIFDGALA
;
A
#
# COMPACT_ATOMS: atom_id res chain seq x y z
N VAL A 1 -30.88 24.92 -52.16
CA VAL A 1 -31.15 23.80 -51.23
C VAL A 1 -29.86 23.53 -50.51
N LEU A 2 -29.80 23.74 -49.19
CA LEU A 2 -28.64 23.33 -48.39
C LEU A 2 -28.48 21.82 -48.62
N SER A 3 -27.39 21.41 -49.26
CA SER A 3 -27.02 20.01 -49.41
C SER A 3 -27.01 19.41 -48.01
N ALA A 4 -27.89 18.46 -47.74
CA ALA A 4 -27.82 17.70 -46.50
C ALA A 4 -26.40 17.11 -46.44
N THR A 5 -25.61 17.48 -45.43
CA THR A 5 -24.35 16.78 -45.14
C THR A 5 -24.70 15.29 -45.05
N ALA A 6 -24.10 14.47 -45.92
CA ALA A 6 -24.44 13.05 -45.95
C ALA A 6 -24.04 12.41 -44.62
N ILE A 7 -24.95 11.59 -44.07
CA ILE A 7 -24.67 10.76 -42.90
C ILE A 7 -23.99 9.48 -43.39
N ASP A 8 -22.81 9.17 -42.84
CA ASP A 8 -22.04 7.97 -43.18
C ASP A 8 -21.33 7.42 -41.93
N ASP A 9 -21.81 6.29 -41.41
CA ASP A 9 -21.30 5.66 -40.18
C ASP A 9 -20.14 4.68 -40.39
N ASN A 10 -19.74 4.44 -41.65
CA ASN A 10 -18.77 3.39 -42.00
C ASN A 10 -17.33 3.91 -42.09
N GLN A 11 -17.14 5.21 -42.26
CA GLN A 11 -15.83 5.79 -42.54
C GLN A 11 -15.71 7.21 -42.00
N ILE A 12 -14.50 7.56 -41.57
CA ILE A 12 -14.15 8.92 -41.18
C ILE A 12 -13.94 9.73 -42.46
N ALA A 13 -14.64 10.85 -42.60
CA ALA A 13 -14.40 11.82 -43.67
C ALA A 13 -14.67 13.25 -43.19
N THR A 14 -14.13 14.22 -43.90
CA THR A 14 -14.32 15.66 -43.62
C THR A 14 -15.58 16.23 -44.28
N SER A 15 -16.21 15.49 -45.19
CA SER A 15 -17.40 15.89 -45.96
C SER A 15 -18.70 15.25 -45.49
N THR A 16 -18.63 14.30 -44.56
CA THR A 16 -19.78 13.57 -43.99
C THR A 16 -19.78 13.70 -42.47
N THR A 17 -20.90 13.37 -41.83
CA THR A 17 -21.00 13.28 -40.37
C THR A 17 -21.53 11.92 -39.95
N TYR A 18 -21.26 11.53 -38.71
CA TYR A 18 -21.88 10.36 -38.10
C TYR A 18 -23.32 10.63 -37.67
N SER A 19 -24.12 9.57 -37.65
CA SER A 19 -25.44 9.56 -37.02
C SER A 19 -25.32 9.71 -35.51
N SER A 20 -26.40 10.19 -34.86
CA SER A 20 -26.44 10.28 -33.39
C SER A 20 -26.23 8.93 -32.71
N ASN A 21 -26.74 7.83 -33.30
CA ASN A 21 -26.53 6.48 -32.79
C ASN A 21 -25.05 6.07 -32.82
N LYS A 22 -24.36 6.37 -33.93
CA LYS A 22 -22.93 6.09 -34.05
C LYS A 22 -22.10 6.92 -33.07
N ILE A 23 -22.46 8.20 -32.89
CA ILE A 23 -21.82 9.06 -31.89
C ILE A 23 -22.00 8.49 -30.48
N VAL A 24 -23.21 8.09 -30.09
CA VAL A 24 -23.46 7.46 -28.78
C VAL A 24 -22.61 6.20 -28.60
N SER A 25 -22.57 5.32 -29.60
CA SER A 25 -21.75 4.11 -29.55
C SER A 25 -20.25 4.40 -29.38
N LEU A 26 -19.72 5.43 -30.06
CA LEU A 26 -18.33 5.85 -29.90
C LEU A 26 -18.08 6.47 -28.51
N LEU A 27 -19.04 7.20 -27.96
CA LEU A 27 -18.94 7.77 -26.60
C LEU A 27 -19.00 6.68 -25.53
N ASP A 28 -19.83 5.66 -25.70
CA ASP A 28 -19.88 4.51 -24.78
C ASP A 28 -18.59 3.69 -24.82
N ALA A 29 -18.02 3.48 -26.01
CA ALA A 29 -16.72 2.83 -26.17
C ALA A 29 -15.60 3.66 -25.52
N LEU A 30 -15.54 4.97 -25.79
CA LEU A 30 -14.58 5.87 -25.16
C LEU A 30 -14.72 5.89 -23.64
N LYS A 31 -15.96 5.88 -23.12
CA LYS A 31 -16.21 5.79 -21.69
C LYS A 31 -15.68 4.47 -21.12
N ALA A 32 -15.94 3.35 -21.78
CA ALA A 32 -15.39 2.05 -21.36
C ALA A 32 -13.86 2.04 -21.37
N ASP A 33 -13.23 2.60 -22.41
CA ASP A 33 -11.77 2.68 -22.51
C ASP A 33 -11.16 3.57 -21.41
N ILE A 34 -11.78 4.72 -21.11
CA ILE A 34 -11.34 5.63 -20.04
C ILE A 34 -11.46 4.96 -18.66
N LEU A 35 -12.52 4.19 -18.42
CA LEU A 35 -12.76 3.46 -17.17
C LEU A 35 -11.99 2.11 -17.10
N GLY A 36 -11.12 1.82 -18.06
CA GLY A 36 -10.39 0.55 -18.14
C GLY A 36 -11.31 -0.68 -18.25
N GLY A 37 -12.53 -0.51 -18.77
CA GLY A 37 -13.56 -1.55 -18.89
C GLY A 37 -14.31 -1.87 -17.60
N ALA A 38 -14.09 -1.12 -16.51
CA ALA A 38 -14.81 -1.30 -15.26
C ALA A 38 -16.23 -0.73 -15.33
N ASP A 39 -17.17 -1.36 -14.62
CA ASP A 39 -18.46 -0.72 -14.33
C ASP A 39 -18.22 0.59 -13.55
N ALA A 40 -19.08 1.60 -13.74
CA ALA A 40 -18.94 2.88 -13.06
C ALA A 40 -18.93 2.77 -11.52
N ALA A 41 -19.52 1.71 -10.96
CA ALA A 41 -19.45 1.41 -9.53
C ALA A 41 -18.08 0.89 -9.07
N TYR A 42 -17.26 0.35 -9.99
CA TYR A 42 -15.98 -0.31 -9.72
C TYR A 42 -14.77 0.44 -10.27
N ASP A 43 -14.97 1.55 -10.99
CA ASP A 43 -13.91 2.39 -11.56
C ASP A 43 -12.87 2.83 -10.52
N THR A 44 -13.33 3.33 -9.37
CA THR A 44 -12.44 3.70 -8.25
C THR A 44 -11.66 2.52 -7.68
N LEU A 45 -12.23 1.31 -7.69
CA LEU A 45 -11.52 0.11 -7.23
C LEU A 45 -10.43 -0.31 -8.21
N VAL A 46 -10.65 -0.12 -9.52
CA VAL A 46 -9.63 -0.38 -10.56
C VAL A 46 -8.52 0.66 -10.48
N GLU A 47 -8.83 1.95 -10.31
CA GLU A 47 -7.83 2.99 -10.07
C GLU A 47 -7.00 2.69 -8.82
N ILE A 48 -7.63 2.31 -7.70
CA ILE A 48 -6.92 1.91 -6.48
C ILE A 48 -6.05 0.67 -6.71
N GLN A 49 -6.55 -0.34 -7.42
CA GLN A 49 -5.77 -1.53 -7.78
C GLN A 49 -4.55 -1.15 -8.62
N GLN A 50 -4.71 -0.31 -9.63
CA GLN A 50 -3.63 0.16 -10.48
C GLN A 50 -2.62 1.01 -9.70
N LEU A 51 -3.07 1.88 -8.80
CA LEU A 51 -2.20 2.63 -7.89
C LEU A 51 -1.40 1.70 -6.97
N LEU A 52 -2.00 0.62 -6.48
CA LEU A 52 -1.32 -0.38 -5.66
C LEU A 52 -0.32 -1.22 -6.49
N GLN A 53 -0.68 -1.61 -7.71
CA GLN A 53 0.18 -2.38 -8.61
C GLN A 53 1.36 -1.57 -9.14
N ASN A 54 1.12 -0.31 -9.53
CA ASN A 54 2.14 0.60 -10.03
C ASN A 54 2.94 1.27 -8.90
N GLY A 55 2.37 1.32 -7.69
CA GLY A 55 2.96 1.86 -6.48
C GLY A 55 3.76 0.83 -5.67
N SER A 56 4.32 -0.21 -6.30
CA SER A 56 5.12 -1.23 -5.60
C SER A 56 6.17 -0.59 -4.68
N THR A 57 6.76 0.53 -5.09
CA THR A 57 7.71 1.29 -4.26
C THR A 57 7.12 1.79 -2.94
N GLY A 58 5.86 2.21 -2.91
CA GLY A 58 5.18 2.71 -1.71
C GLY A 58 4.72 1.59 -0.79
N LEU A 59 4.14 0.51 -1.36
CA LEU A 59 3.72 -0.66 -0.58
C LEU A 59 4.92 -1.43 -0.04
N ASP A 60 5.98 -1.60 -0.83
CA ASP A 60 7.23 -2.22 -0.39
C ASP A 60 7.92 -1.37 0.67
N ALA A 61 7.92 -0.03 0.52
CA ALA A 61 8.44 0.87 1.55
C ALA A 61 7.64 0.80 2.85
N LEU A 62 6.31 0.71 2.76
CA LEU A 62 5.45 0.54 3.94
C LEU A 62 5.69 -0.81 4.61
N LEU A 63 5.76 -1.90 3.82
CA LEU A 63 6.02 -3.24 4.33
C LEU A 63 7.41 -3.32 4.97
N ALA A 64 8.43 -2.73 4.35
CA ALA A 64 9.77 -2.63 4.92
C ALA A 64 9.76 -1.83 6.23
N ALA A 65 9.08 -0.68 6.27
CA ALA A 65 8.99 0.14 7.48
C ALA A 65 8.27 -0.57 8.63
N VAL A 66 7.22 -1.35 8.33
CA VAL A 66 6.50 -2.17 9.33
C VAL A 66 7.39 -3.31 9.82
N ASN A 67 8.13 -3.99 8.94
CA ASN A 67 9.06 -5.07 9.32
C ASN A 67 10.20 -4.60 10.25
N LEU A 68 10.52 -3.30 10.26
CA LEU A 68 11.53 -2.71 11.14
C LEU A 68 11.00 -2.36 12.54
N ARG A 69 9.71 -2.60 12.85
CA ARG A 69 9.15 -2.36 14.18
C ARG A 69 9.39 -3.54 15.12
N VAL A 70 9.66 -3.21 16.39
CA VAL A 70 9.75 -4.19 17.46
C VAL A 70 8.35 -4.66 17.83
N ARG A 71 8.12 -5.98 17.81
CA ARG A 71 6.84 -6.56 18.20
C ARG A 71 6.71 -6.67 19.72
N PHE A 72 5.51 -6.42 20.22
CA PHE A 72 5.16 -6.60 21.64
C PHE A 72 4.18 -7.76 21.86
N ASP A 73 3.52 -8.22 20.80
CA ASP A 73 2.48 -9.25 20.83
C ASP A 73 3.04 -10.67 20.86
N ALA A 74 4.30 -10.85 20.46
CA ALA A 74 4.96 -12.14 20.45
C ALA A 74 6.49 -12.01 20.36
N ALA A 75 7.18 -13.10 20.64
CA ALA A 75 8.63 -13.17 20.56
C ALA A 75 9.14 -12.77 19.15
N GLN A 76 10.31 -12.11 19.13
CA GLN A 76 10.98 -11.65 17.93
C GLN A 76 12.48 -11.90 18.07
N THR A 77 13.09 -12.46 17.03
CA THR A 77 14.55 -12.64 16.95
C THR A 77 15.14 -11.48 16.19
N LEU A 78 16.00 -10.72 16.84
CA LEU A 78 16.72 -9.57 16.28
C LEU A 78 18.23 -9.82 16.37
N THR A 79 18.99 -9.32 15.40
CA THR A 79 20.45 -9.27 15.49
C THR A 79 20.89 -8.36 16.63
N VAL A 80 22.14 -8.49 17.07
CA VAL A 80 22.68 -7.68 18.18
C VAL A 80 22.60 -6.17 17.89
N ALA A 81 22.88 -5.76 16.65
CA ALA A 81 22.81 -4.36 16.23
C ALA A 81 21.37 -3.82 16.23
N GLU A 82 20.41 -4.60 15.74
CA GLU A 82 18.98 -4.23 15.76
C GLU A 82 18.46 -4.11 17.19
N GLN A 83 18.85 -5.04 18.08
CA GLN A 83 18.48 -4.97 19.49
C GLN A 83 19.03 -3.70 20.16
N LEU A 84 20.29 -3.33 19.87
CA LEU A 84 20.88 -2.11 20.39
C LEU A 84 20.09 -0.88 19.94
N GLN A 85 19.84 -0.75 18.63
CA GLN A 85 19.09 0.39 18.09
C GLN A 85 17.67 0.47 18.67
N ALA A 86 16.97 -0.66 18.75
CA ALA A 86 15.65 -0.75 19.34
C ALA A 86 15.63 -0.25 20.79
N ARG A 87 16.58 -0.72 21.62
CA ARG A 87 16.71 -0.29 23.02
C ARG A 87 17.05 1.19 23.14
N THR A 88 17.98 1.69 22.32
CA THR A 88 18.33 3.12 22.28
C THR A 88 17.11 3.98 21.96
N ASN A 89 16.27 3.58 21.00
CA ASN A 89 15.08 4.34 20.61
C ASN A 89 14.06 4.51 21.75
N ILE A 90 13.97 3.52 22.65
CA ILE A 90 12.99 3.51 23.76
C ILE A 90 13.62 3.81 25.12
N GLY A 91 14.92 4.11 25.17
CA GLY A 91 15.66 4.35 26.42
C GLY A 91 15.80 3.11 27.31
N ALA A 92 15.82 1.91 26.74
CA ALA A 92 16.03 0.65 27.48
C ALA A 92 17.51 0.25 27.55
N VAL A 93 17.85 -0.61 28.51
CA VAL A 93 19.20 -1.13 28.78
C VAL A 93 19.23 -2.64 28.53
N ALA A 94 20.37 -3.22 28.14
CA ALA A 94 20.45 -4.67 27.92
C ALA A 94 20.48 -5.43 29.26
N ALA A 95 19.92 -6.63 29.31
CA ALA A 95 19.94 -7.46 30.52
C ALA A 95 21.38 -7.75 31.00
N VAL A 96 22.33 -7.93 30.07
CA VAL A 96 23.74 -8.14 30.40
C VAL A 96 24.38 -6.94 31.12
N ASP A 97 23.89 -5.73 30.88
CA ASP A 97 24.41 -4.53 31.53
C ASP A 97 23.86 -4.36 32.96
N VAL A 98 22.70 -4.95 33.26
CA VAL A 98 22.04 -4.89 34.57
C VAL A 98 22.41 -6.10 35.45
N GLY A 99 22.71 -7.25 34.84
CA GLY A 99 22.96 -8.52 35.55
C GLY A 99 21.67 -9.32 35.78
N ASN A 100 21.71 -10.29 36.70
CA ASN A 100 20.55 -11.11 37.01
C ASN A 100 19.51 -10.32 37.83
N THR A 101 18.48 -9.83 37.15
CA THR A 101 17.37 -9.07 37.75
C THR A 101 16.48 -9.89 38.67
N ASP A 102 16.59 -11.22 38.65
CA ASP A 102 15.81 -12.12 39.51
C ASP A 102 16.54 -12.43 40.84
N THR A 103 17.75 -11.87 41.03
CA THR A 103 18.53 -12.10 42.26
C THR A 103 17.88 -11.42 43.46
N ASP A 104 17.44 -12.21 44.44
CA ASP A 104 17.01 -11.69 45.74
C ASP A 104 18.22 -11.45 46.65
N PHE A 105 18.68 -10.20 46.69
CA PHE A 105 19.83 -9.82 47.52
C PHE A 105 19.53 -9.87 49.03
N VAL A 106 18.27 -9.81 49.45
CA VAL A 106 17.89 -9.92 50.87
C VAL A 106 18.11 -11.34 51.34
N VAL A 107 17.64 -12.32 50.58
CA VAL A 107 17.87 -13.75 50.88
C VAL A 107 19.35 -14.09 50.94
N ILE A 108 20.15 -13.57 50.01
CA ILE A 108 21.61 -13.79 50.00
C ILE A 108 22.25 -13.20 51.26
N PHE A 109 21.85 -11.98 51.64
CA PHE A 109 22.38 -11.30 52.81
C PHE A 109 22.01 -12.04 54.11
N ASP A 110 20.75 -12.42 54.28
CA ASP A 110 20.28 -13.14 55.47
C ASP A 110 20.92 -14.53 55.59
N GLY A 111 21.12 -15.22 54.46
CA GLY A 111 21.84 -16.49 54.43
C GLY A 111 23.31 -16.37 54.82
N ALA A 112 23.96 -15.23 54.56
CA ALA A 112 25.35 -14.98 54.94
C ALA A 112 25.53 -14.61 56.43
N LEU A 113 24.44 -14.24 57.11
CA LEU A 113 24.43 -13.92 58.54
C LEU A 113 24.25 -15.14 59.46
N ALA A 114 23.75 -16.26 58.93
CA ALA A 114 23.47 -17.51 59.66
C ALA A 114 24.74 -18.37 59.84
#